data_AF-A0A3E2CRU2-F1
#
_entry.id   AF-A0A3E2CRU2-F1
#
_cell.length_a   1.000
_cell.length_b   1.000
_cell.length_c   1.000
_cell.angle_alpha   90.00
_cell.angle_beta   90.00
_cell.angle_gamma   90.00
#
_symmetry.space_group_name_H-M   'P 1'
#
loop_
_entity.id
_entity.type
_entity.pdbx_description
1 polymer ?
#
loop_
_entity_poly.entity_id
_entity_poly.type
_entity_poly.pdbx_seq_one_letter_code
_entity_poly.pdbx_strand_id
1 'polypeptide(L)'
;AHRQSIVDFASLFDALEEQAVIMRLMTSLSEEASDCASGVSVAIGSETHTPGLLNASVVTSTYGYNADSDSAFIGSIGPTHMDYAATMTAVKAVARYLNSFISENS
;
A
#
# COMPACT_ATOMS: atom_id res chain seq x y z
N ALA A 1 4.10 -13.88 -23.86
CA ALA A 1 3.76 -13.50 -22.47
C ALA A 1 4.83 -12.61 -21.81
N HIS A 2 6.14 -12.87 -21.97
CA HIS A 2 7.20 -12.16 -21.20
C HIS A 2 7.48 -10.68 -21.59
N ARG A 3 6.97 -10.19 -22.73
CA ARG A 3 7.24 -8.83 -23.21
C ARG A 3 6.27 -7.77 -22.65
N GLN A 4 5.12 -8.21 -22.13
CA GLN A 4 4.12 -7.31 -21.53
C GLN A 4 4.56 -6.86 -20.13
N SER A 5 5.12 -7.77 -19.30
CA SER A 5 5.49 -7.43 -17.92
C SER A 5 6.54 -6.33 -17.83
N ILE A 6 7.54 -6.29 -18.72
CA ILE A 6 8.60 -5.26 -18.70
C ILE A 6 8.04 -3.86 -18.98
N VAL A 7 7.04 -3.76 -19.84
CA VAL A 7 6.40 -2.47 -20.16
C VAL A 7 5.52 -2.01 -18.99
N ASP A 8 4.84 -2.95 -18.33
CA ASP A 8 4.04 -2.66 -17.12
C ASP A 8 4.91 -2.13 -15.97
N PHE A 9 6.11 -2.68 -15.80
CA PHE A 9 7.06 -2.19 -14.80
C PHE A 9 7.59 -0.79 -15.15
N ALA A 10 7.86 -0.51 -16.43
CA ALA A 10 8.28 0.83 -16.84
C ALA A 10 7.22 1.88 -16.52
N SER A 11 5.95 1.63 -16.84
CA SER A 11 4.85 2.54 -16.49
C SER A 11 4.61 2.67 -14.99
N LEU A 12 4.87 1.60 -14.22
CA LEU A 12 4.86 1.65 -12.76
C LEU A 12 5.96 2.60 -12.27
N PHE A 13 7.21 2.41 -12.70
CA PHE A 13 8.32 3.25 -12.27
C PHE A 13 8.14 4.72 -12.67
N ASP A 14 7.61 4.99 -13.87
CA ASP A 14 7.24 6.35 -14.29
C ASP A 14 6.18 6.96 -13.35
N ALA A 15 5.17 6.19 -12.94
CA ALA A 15 4.17 6.66 -11.97
C ALA A 15 4.72 6.83 -10.54
N LEU A 16 5.78 6.11 -10.18
CA LEU A 16 6.46 6.25 -8.88
C LEU A 16 7.53 7.35 -8.89
N GLU A 17 7.99 7.82 -10.06
CA GLU A 17 8.98 8.88 -10.21
C GLU A 17 8.50 10.19 -9.55
N GLU A 18 7.20 10.46 -9.64
CA GLU A 18 6.55 11.54 -8.92
C GLU A 18 6.15 11.04 -7.51
N GLN A 19 7.05 11.17 -6.53
CA GLN A 19 6.83 10.72 -5.13
C GLN A 19 5.50 11.20 -4.51
N ALA A 20 4.93 12.30 -5.02
CA ALA A 20 3.61 12.78 -4.62
C ALA A 20 2.47 11.79 -4.94
N VAL A 21 2.63 10.92 -5.94
CA VAL A 21 1.63 9.91 -6.34
C VAL A 21 1.46 8.84 -5.26
N ILE A 22 2.58 8.31 -4.73
CA ILE A 22 2.52 7.34 -3.63
C ILE A 22 1.91 7.99 -2.39
N MET A 23 2.36 9.21 -2.03
CA MET A 23 1.86 9.90 -0.84
C MET A 23 0.34 10.12 -0.91
N ARG A 24 -0.17 10.60 -2.05
CA ARG A 24 -1.61 10.79 -2.26
C ARG A 24 -2.38 9.47 -2.18
N LEU A 25 -1.85 8.41 -2.83
CA LEU A 25 -2.46 7.08 -2.77
C LEU A 25 -2.50 6.53 -1.34
N MET A 26 -1.41 6.68 -0.59
CA MET A 26 -1.34 6.25 0.81
C MET A 26 -2.31 7.04 1.69
N THR A 27 -2.45 8.36 1.48
CA THR A 27 -3.43 9.19 2.18
C THR A 27 -4.87 8.73 1.91
N SER A 28 -5.24 8.52 0.64
CA SER A 28 -6.57 8.01 0.28
C SER A 28 -6.85 6.64 0.90
N LEU A 29 -5.88 5.73 0.83
CA LEU A 29 -6.03 4.39 1.42
C LEU A 29 -6.04 4.42 2.95
N SER A 30 -5.41 5.41 3.59
CA SER A 30 -5.46 5.61 5.04
C SER A 30 -6.86 5.92 5.53
N GLU A 31 -7.56 6.82 4.84
CA GLU A 31 -8.92 7.22 5.17
C GLU A 31 -9.84 5.99 5.12
N GLU A 32 -9.68 5.15 4.09
CA GLU A 32 -10.39 3.87 3.96
C GLU A 32 -10.00 2.83 5.03
N ALA A 33 -8.70 2.76 5.40
CA ALA A 33 -8.20 1.77 6.36
C ALA A 33 -8.71 2.05 7.77
N SER A 34 -8.85 3.33 8.12
CA SER A 34 -9.31 3.82 9.41
C SER A 34 -10.77 3.42 9.68
N ASP A 35 -11.58 3.31 8.62
CA ASP A 35 -12.99 2.95 8.69
C ASP A 35 -13.22 1.42 8.72
N CYS A 36 -12.16 0.64 8.45
CA CYS A 36 -12.23 -0.80 8.35
C CYS A 36 -11.70 -1.48 9.63
N ALA A 37 -12.48 -2.43 10.18
CA ALA A 37 -12.07 -3.23 11.36
C ALA A 37 -10.77 -4.04 11.12
N SER A 38 -10.35 -4.24 9.87
CA SER A 38 -9.11 -4.93 9.54
C SER A 38 -7.87 -4.05 9.66
N GLY A 39 -8.01 -2.71 9.55
CA GLY A 39 -6.88 -1.76 9.52
C GLY A 39 -5.99 -1.88 8.27
N VAL A 40 -6.51 -2.49 7.20
CA VAL A 40 -5.81 -2.74 5.93
C VAL A 40 -6.68 -2.24 4.79
N SER A 41 -6.07 -1.53 3.85
CA SER A 41 -6.71 -1.05 2.61
C SER A 41 -6.05 -1.66 1.39
N VAL A 42 -6.83 -1.83 0.32
CA VAL A 42 -6.36 -2.41 -0.93
C VAL A 42 -6.94 -1.61 -2.09
N ALA A 43 -6.06 -1.21 -3.02
CA ALA A 43 -6.45 -0.68 -4.32
C ALA A 43 -5.94 -1.59 -5.44
N ILE A 44 -6.84 -1.95 -6.35
CA ILE A 44 -6.57 -2.85 -7.47
C ILE A 44 -6.66 -2.08 -8.78
N GLY A 45 -5.56 -2.01 -9.51
CA GLY A 45 -5.50 -1.51 -10.89
C GLY A 45 -6.11 -0.12 -11.02
N SER A 46 -7.30 -0.05 -11.62
CA SER A 46 -8.05 1.20 -11.82
C SER A 46 -8.48 1.91 -10.54
N GLU A 47 -8.62 1.21 -9.42
CA GLU A 47 -8.97 1.81 -8.12
C GLU A 47 -7.86 2.72 -7.57
N THR A 48 -6.63 2.55 -8.04
CA THR A 48 -5.52 3.44 -7.69
C THR A 48 -5.65 4.84 -8.30
N HIS A 49 -6.60 5.03 -9.24
CA HIS A 49 -6.81 6.26 -10.01
C HIS A 49 -5.53 6.81 -10.69
N THR A 50 -4.55 5.93 -10.91
CA THR A 50 -3.22 6.27 -11.44
C THR A 50 -2.93 5.42 -12.67
N PRO A 51 -2.76 6.01 -13.87
CA PRO A 51 -2.56 5.26 -15.10
C PRO A 51 -1.39 4.26 -15.08
N GLY A 52 -0.27 4.60 -14.45
CA GLY A 52 0.88 3.69 -14.34
C GLY A 52 0.69 2.54 -13.35
N LEU A 53 -0.38 2.55 -12.55
CA LEU A 53 -0.72 1.50 -11.59
C LEU A 53 -1.87 0.60 -12.07
N LEU A 54 -2.36 0.78 -13.31
CA LEU A 54 -3.48 -0.01 -13.86
C LEU A 54 -3.25 -1.53 -13.82
N ASN A 55 -1.99 -1.96 -13.95
CA ASN A 55 -1.60 -3.37 -13.94
C ASN A 55 -1.01 -3.81 -12.59
N ALA A 56 -1.10 -2.96 -11.57
CA ALA A 56 -0.60 -3.20 -10.22
C ALA A 56 -1.74 -3.23 -9.20
N SER A 57 -1.44 -3.76 -8.03
CA SER A 57 -2.29 -3.71 -6.85
C SER A 57 -1.45 -3.30 -5.67
N VAL A 58 -2.06 -2.50 -4.79
CA VAL A 58 -1.41 -1.89 -3.65
C VAL A 58 -2.18 -2.28 -2.40
N VAL A 59 -1.51 -2.95 -1.47
CA VAL A 59 -2.07 -3.33 -0.16
C VAL A 59 -1.34 -2.52 0.89
N THR A 60 -2.06 -1.80 1.74
CA THR A 60 -1.48 -0.88 2.72
C THR A 60 -2.06 -1.10 4.11
N SER A 61 -1.26 -0.79 5.12
CA SER A 61 -1.65 -0.74 6.52
C SER A 61 -0.92 0.43 7.17
N THR A 62 -1.52 0.99 8.20
CA THR A 62 -0.92 2.07 8.98
C THR A 62 -0.16 1.51 10.20
N TYR A 63 0.87 2.22 10.62
CA TYR A 63 1.60 2.00 11.87
C TYR A 63 2.06 3.36 12.43
N GLY A 64 2.20 3.50 13.74
CA GLY A 64 2.51 4.77 14.41
C GLY A 64 1.57 5.09 15.57
N TYR A 65 1.98 6.06 16.39
CA TYR A 65 1.28 6.41 17.63
C TYR A 65 0.31 7.59 17.39
N ASN A 66 -0.94 7.41 17.84
CA ASN A 66 -2.07 8.35 17.73
C ASN A 66 -2.58 8.61 16.30
N ALA A 67 -3.89 8.49 16.14
CA ALA A 67 -4.63 8.66 14.89
C ALA A 67 -4.61 10.10 14.31
N ASP A 68 -3.87 11.04 14.91
CA ASP A 68 -4.10 12.47 14.72
C ASP A 68 -2.88 13.26 14.16
N SER A 69 -1.69 12.66 14.00
CA SER A 69 -0.54 13.45 13.49
C SER A 69 0.60 12.69 12.78
N ASP A 70 0.98 11.48 13.22
CA ASP A 70 2.18 10.77 12.74
C ASP A 70 1.91 9.28 12.44
N SER A 71 0.84 9.01 11.70
CA SER A 71 0.62 7.66 11.15
C SER A 71 1.51 7.46 9.93
N ALA A 72 2.45 6.52 10.02
CA ALA A 72 3.27 6.05 8.93
C ALA A 72 2.59 4.88 8.21
N PHE A 73 3.00 4.63 6.97
CA PHE A 73 2.39 3.64 6.09
C PHE A 73 3.37 2.53 5.76
N ILE A 74 2.86 1.30 5.76
CA ILE A 74 3.54 0.15 5.19
C ILE A 74 2.64 -0.46 4.12
N GLY A 75 3.22 -0.85 2.98
CA GLY A 75 2.45 -1.45 1.92
C GLY A 75 3.25 -2.38 1.04
N SER A 76 2.52 -3.19 0.28
CA SER A 76 3.03 -4.12 -0.72
C SER A 76 2.42 -3.77 -2.08
N ILE A 77 3.26 -3.74 -3.11
CA ILE A 77 2.85 -3.52 -4.50
C ILE A 77 3.10 -4.82 -5.28
N GLY A 78 2.07 -5.33 -5.95
CA GLY A 78 2.12 -6.57 -6.70
C GLY A 78 1.22 -6.55 -7.94
N PRO A 79 1.12 -7.65 -8.71
CA PRO A 79 0.19 -7.77 -9.83
C PRO A 79 -1.27 -7.77 -9.36
N THR A 80 -2.20 -7.48 -10.28
CA THR A 80 -3.66 -7.50 -10.04
C THR A 80 -4.25 -8.89 -9.73
N HIS A 81 -3.47 -9.96 -9.93
CA HIS A 81 -3.83 -11.32 -9.55
C HIS A 81 -2.79 -11.88 -8.56
N MET A 82 -2.57 -11.18 -7.45
CA MET A 82 -1.77 -11.70 -6.35
C MET A 82 -2.62 -12.48 -5.34
N ASP A 83 -1.97 -13.22 -4.44
CA ASP A 83 -2.63 -13.78 -3.27
C ASP A 83 -2.89 -12.67 -2.24
N TYR A 84 -4.04 -12.01 -2.37
CA TYR A 84 -4.43 -10.89 -1.52
C TYR A 84 -4.54 -11.29 -0.04
N ALA A 85 -5.03 -12.50 0.26
CA ALA A 85 -5.18 -12.94 1.64
C ALA A 85 -3.83 -13.10 2.33
N ALA A 86 -2.86 -13.72 1.64
CA ALA A 86 -1.49 -13.82 2.14
C ALA A 86 -0.83 -12.45 2.30
N THR A 87 -0.95 -11.57 1.29
CA THR A 87 -0.35 -10.23 1.31
C THR A 87 -0.94 -9.34 2.41
N MET A 88 -2.27 -9.29 2.54
CA MET A 88 -2.94 -8.54 3.62
C MET A 88 -2.50 -9.03 5.00
N THR A 89 -2.40 -10.36 5.18
CA THR A 89 -1.95 -10.94 6.45
C THR A 89 -0.50 -10.55 6.77
N ALA A 90 0.38 -10.62 5.76
CA ALA A 90 1.79 -10.25 5.91
C ALA A 90 1.97 -8.76 6.24
N VAL A 91 1.33 -7.87 5.46
CA VAL A 91 1.39 -6.41 5.68
C VAL A 91 0.86 -6.05 7.06
N LYS A 92 -0.26 -6.65 7.48
CA LYS A 92 -0.82 -6.47 8.82
C LYS A 92 0.10 -6.96 9.93
N ALA A 93 0.74 -8.11 9.76
CA ALA A 93 1.69 -8.64 10.73
C ALA A 93 2.90 -7.71 10.91
N VAL A 94 3.43 -7.17 9.81
CA VAL A 94 4.53 -6.20 9.83
C VAL A 94 4.10 -4.90 10.49
N ALA A 95 2.93 -4.36 10.16
CA ALA A 95 2.40 -3.15 10.80
C ALA A 95 2.28 -3.32 12.33
N ARG A 96 1.75 -4.47 12.78
CA ARG A 96 1.67 -4.80 14.22
C ARG A 96 3.04 -4.91 14.86
N TYR A 97 4.00 -5.54 14.18
CA TYR A 97 5.37 -5.62 14.66
C TYR A 97 6.02 -4.24 14.80
N LEU A 98 5.88 -3.38 13.79
CA LEU A 98 6.41 -2.01 13.83
C LEU A 98 5.76 -1.17 14.94
N ASN A 99 4.45 -1.31 15.15
CA ASN A 99 3.76 -0.68 16.27
C ASN A 99 4.32 -1.12 17.62
N SER A 100 4.48 -2.43 17.85
CA SER A 100 5.09 -2.96 19.08
C SER A 100 6.52 -2.46 19.25
N PHE A 101 7.34 -2.55 18.20
CA PHE A 101 8.74 -2.15 18.23
C PHE A 101 8.92 -0.65 18.55
N ILE A 102 8.14 0.21 17.91
CA ILE A 102 8.18 1.65 18.17
C ILE A 102 7.68 1.93 19.59
N SER A 103 6.58 1.30 20.02
CA SER A 103 6.05 1.50 21.38
C SER A 103 7.03 1.06 22.48
N GLU A 104 7.82 0.01 22.25
CA GLU A 104 8.84 -0.47 23.19
C GLU A 104 10.08 0.42 23.24
N ASN A 105 10.36 1.17 22.17
CA ASN A 105 11.58 1.96 22.00
C ASN A 105 11.32 3.47 21.99
N SER A 106 10.13 3.89 22.44
CA SER A 106 9.69 5.29 22.61
C SER A 106 9.72 5.71 24.08
#